data_AF-A0A259S4F4-F1
#
_entry.id   AF-A0A259S4F4-F1
#
_cell.length_a   1.000
_cell.length_b   1.000
_cell.length_c   1.000
_cell.angle_alpha   90.00
_cell.angle_beta   90.00
_cell.angle_gamma   90.00
#
_symmetry.space_group_name_H-M   'P 1'
#
loop_
_entity.id
_entity.type
_entity.pdbx_description
1 polymer ?
#
loop_
_entity_poly.entity_id
_entity_poly.type
_entity_poly.pdbx_seq_one_letter_code
_entity_poly.pdbx_strand_id
1 'polypeptide(L)'
;VYCLSRKRVEEIAAWLSDQGLTALAYHAGLPATQREQTLRRFLDEDGIIVVATIAFGMGIDKPDVRFVAHLNLPKSIEAYYQETGRAGRDGLPAEAWMRYGLQDVITLRQMMSESSADEAIKRIEQHKLDAMLGLSESTACRRQTLLGYFGEQGTEPCGNCDNCLTPPQMWDATLPARQALSTVHRTGQRFGVNYLIDVLRGKTDERITQLGHDKLSVFGVGHAHTIDIWRGIFRQLIAQGYLSVDTEGFGGLALCERCRPLLRGEESLWLRQITKPVKISRKTRDRPDFVSDEESELWEALRACRKRLATERGVPPYTIFHDASLLDMLHARPTTLDAFTDISGVGAHKRDTYGAAFLSVIAPFVRRTR
;
A
#
# COMPACT_ATOMS: atom_id res chain seq x y z
N VAL A 1 5.62 -6.87 -2.05
CA VAL A 1 4.20 -7.01 -1.65
C VAL A 1 4.14 -7.42 -0.18
N TYR A 2 3.59 -6.58 0.69
CA TYR A 2 3.47 -6.81 2.13
C TYR A 2 2.12 -7.44 2.48
N CYS A 3 2.15 -8.49 3.30
CA CYS A 3 0.99 -9.21 3.84
C CYS A 3 1.12 -9.38 5.36
N LEU A 4 -0.03 -9.49 6.05
CA LEU A 4 -0.07 -9.59 7.51
C LEU A 4 0.41 -10.96 8.06
N SER A 5 0.14 -12.06 7.36
CA SER A 5 0.40 -13.42 7.85
C SER A 5 1.31 -14.23 6.92
N ARG A 6 2.03 -15.21 7.50
CA ARG A 6 2.92 -16.13 6.76
C ARG A 6 2.16 -16.93 5.70
N LYS A 7 1.01 -17.50 6.09
CA LYS A 7 0.11 -18.19 5.18
C LYS A 7 -0.28 -17.33 3.99
N ARG A 8 -0.64 -16.05 4.23
CA ARG A 8 -1.02 -15.14 3.15
C ARG A 8 0.15 -14.81 2.22
N VAL A 9 1.37 -14.70 2.76
CA VAL A 9 2.58 -14.52 1.95
C VAL A 9 2.76 -15.67 0.98
N GLU A 10 2.67 -16.92 1.47
CA GLU A 10 2.81 -18.11 0.63
C GLU A 10 1.70 -18.19 -0.43
N GLU A 11 0.44 -17.99 -0.04
CA GLU A 11 -0.71 -17.99 -0.95
C GLU A 11 -0.56 -16.98 -2.09
N ILE A 12 -0.15 -15.74 -1.77
CA ILE A 12 -0.02 -14.67 -2.75
C ILE A 12 1.20 -14.88 -3.65
N ALA A 13 2.31 -15.40 -3.12
CA ALA A 13 3.48 -15.73 -3.93
C ALA A 13 3.17 -16.86 -4.93
N ALA A 14 2.47 -17.91 -4.49
CA ALA A 14 2.01 -18.98 -5.35
C ALA A 14 1.05 -18.46 -6.43
N TRP A 15 0.03 -17.69 -6.03
CA TRP A 15 -0.94 -17.12 -6.97
C TRP A 15 -0.28 -16.24 -8.04
N LEU A 16 0.66 -15.36 -7.66
CA LEU A 16 1.40 -14.55 -8.63
C LEU A 16 2.25 -15.42 -9.59
N SER A 17 2.84 -16.49 -9.08
CA SER A 17 3.60 -17.46 -9.89
C SER A 17 2.71 -18.18 -10.90
N ASP A 18 1.50 -18.56 -10.50
CA ASP A 18 0.50 -19.15 -11.39
C ASP A 18 0.03 -18.17 -12.48
N GLN A 19 0.16 -16.85 -12.25
CA GLN A 19 -0.08 -15.83 -13.27
C GLN A 19 1.13 -15.58 -14.19
N GLY A 20 2.20 -16.38 -14.08
CA GLY A 20 3.41 -16.25 -14.89
C GLY A 20 4.39 -15.17 -14.42
N LEU A 21 4.21 -14.65 -13.21
CA LEU A 21 5.12 -13.67 -12.61
C LEU A 21 6.14 -14.37 -11.70
N THR A 22 7.40 -13.93 -11.70
CA THR A 22 8.39 -14.50 -10.79
C THR A 22 8.22 -13.97 -9.38
N ALA A 23 7.46 -14.68 -8.54
CA ALA A 23 7.17 -14.27 -7.17
C ALA A 23 7.78 -15.19 -6.11
N LEU A 24 8.41 -14.61 -5.09
CA LEU A 24 9.09 -15.34 -4.02
C LEU A 24 8.51 -14.96 -2.65
N ALA A 25 8.24 -15.96 -1.82
CA ALA A 25 7.81 -15.78 -0.44
C ALA A 25 9.00 -15.41 0.48
N TYR A 26 8.76 -14.51 1.43
CA TYR A 26 9.73 -14.15 2.47
C TYR A 26 9.05 -13.90 3.83
N HIS A 27 9.33 -14.74 4.82
CA HIS A 27 8.92 -14.50 6.20
C HIS A 27 9.80 -15.25 7.20
N ALA A 28 9.72 -14.87 8.48
CA ALA A 28 10.52 -15.45 9.56
C ALA A 28 10.34 -16.97 9.76
N GLY A 29 9.26 -17.56 9.25
CA GLY A 29 9.05 -19.02 9.28
C GLY A 29 9.87 -19.82 8.24
N LEU A 30 10.52 -19.17 7.28
CA LEU A 30 11.32 -19.86 6.26
C LEU A 30 12.74 -20.16 6.77
N PRO A 31 13.36 -21.27 6.31
CA PRO A 31 14.77 -21.56 6.56
C PRO A 31 15.67 -20.37 6.21
N ALA A 32 16.75 -20.18 6.98
CA ALA A 32 17.69 -19.08 6.75
C ALA A 32 18.28 -19.10 5.33
N THR A 33 18.66 -20.30 4.84
CA THR A 33 19.18 -20.51 3.48
C THR A 33 18.21 -20.05 2.40
N GLN A 34 16.91 -20.32 2.57
CA GLN A 34 15.89 -19.88 1.62
C GLN A 34 15.70 -18.36 1.67
N ARG A 35 15.73 -17.75 2.86
CA ARG A 35 15.65 -16.29 3.02
C ARG A 35 16.84 -15.58 2.35
N GLU A 36 18.05 -16.11 2.53
CA GLU A 36 19.26 -15.60 1.89
C GLU A 36 19.19 -15.71 0.36
N GLN A 37 18.74 -16.86 -0.15
CA GLN A 37 18.55 -17.05 -1.59
C GLN A 37 17.52 -16.08 -2.16
N THR A 38 16.35 -15.93 -1.53
CA THR A 38 15.33 -14.97 -1.97
C THR A 38 15.85 -13.54 -1.96
N LEU A 39 16.56 -13.13 -0.91
CA LEU A 39 17.16 -11.80 -0.82
C LEU A 39 18.17 -11.55 -1.95
N ARG A 40 19.08 -12.50 -2.16
CA ARG A 40 20.08 -12.40 -3.23
C ARG A 40 19.44 -12.28 -4.61
N ARG A 41 18.48 -13.15 -4.92
CA ARG A 41 17.73 -13.09 -6.19
C ARG A 41 17.01 -11.76 -6.36
N PHE A 42 16.40 -11.23 -5.31
CA PHE A 42 15.73 -9.93 -5.37
C PHE A 42 16.69 -8.77 -5.65
N LEU A 43 17.91 -8.81 -5.12
CA LEU A 43 18.94 -7.79 -5.34
C LEU A 43 19.53 -7.87 -6.76
N ASP A 44 19.76 -9.10 -7.25
CA ASP A 44 20.54 -9.38 -8.45
C ASP A 44 19.70 -9.53 -9.74
N GLU A 45 18.46 -10.00 -9.62
CA GLU A 45 17.58 -10.27 -10.75
C GLU A 45 16.53 -9.18 -10.96
N ASP A 46 16.22 -8.93 -12.23
CA ASP A 46 15.15 -8.05 -12.66
C ASP A 46 13.81 -8.79 -12.68
N GLY A 47 12.70 -8.08 -12.42
CA GLY A 47 11.35 -8.64 -12.53
C GLY A 47 10.93 -9.58 -11.39
N ILE A 48 11.69 -9.64 -10.29
CA ILE A 48 11.33 -10.42 -9.11
C ILE A 48 10.34 -9.67 -8.23
N ILE A 49 9.24 -10.34 -7.86
CA ILE A 49 8.29 -9.86 -6.87
C ILE A 49 8.56 -10.60 -5.55
N VAL A 50 8.98 -9.89 -4.51
CA VAL A 50 9.00 -10.48 -3.16
C VAL A 50 7.68 -10.21 -2.47
N VAL A 51 7.02 -11.29 -2.04
CA VAL A 51 5.85 -11.25 -1.15
C VAL A 51 6.34 -11.53 0.26
N ALA A 52 6.02 -10.66 1.21
CA ALA A 52 6.62 -10.75 2.53
C ALA A 52 5.74 -10.24 3.67
N THR A 53 6.08 -10.67 4.89
CA THR A 53 5.66 -9.96 6.11
C THR A 53 6.63 -8.81 6.41
N ILE A 54 6.36 -8.06 7.48
CA ILE A 54 7.24 -6.99 8.00
C ILE A 54 8.69 -7.45 8.29
N ALA A 55 8.94 -8.77 8.35
CA ALA A 55 10.28 -9.32 8.47
C ALA A 55 11.20 -8.93 7.28
N PHE A 56 10.63 -8.61 6.13
CA PHE A 56 11.36 -8.14 4.96
C PHE A 56 11.47 -6.61 4.99
N GLY A 57 12.47 -6.09 5.72
CA GLY A 57 12.64 -4.64 5.85
C GLY A 57 14.02 -4.18 6.32
N MET A 58 14.62 -4.80 7.32
CA MET A 58 15.94 -4.34 7.76
C MET A 58 17.01 -4.72 6.72
N GLY A 59 17.75 -3.72 6.20
CA GLY A 59 18.94 -3.93 5.36
C GLY A 59 18.72 -4.11 3.86
N ILE A 60 17.51 -3.96 3.33
CA ILE A 60 17.28 -4.01 1.87
C ILE A 60 17.51 -2.63 1.27
N ASP A 61 18.51 -2.52 0.41
CA ASP A 61 18.86 -1.30 -0.33
C ASP A 61 18.97 -1.57 -1.84
N LYS A 62 17.83 -1.98 -2.43
CA LYS A 62 17.67 -2.06 -3.88
C LYS A 62 17.09 -0.73 -4.39
N PRO A 63 17.81 0.05 -5.19
CA PRO A 63 17.38 1.41 -5.52
C PRO A 63 16.24 1.48 -6.55
N ASP A 64 16.10 0.43 -7.35
CA ASP A 64 15.22 0.32 -8.52
C ASP A 64 13.89 -0.41 -8.23
N VAL A 65 13.42 -0.39 -6.99
CA VAL A 65 12.10 -0.94 -6.64
C VAL A 65 11.00 -0.03 -7.20
N ARG A 66 10.25 -0.50 -8.20
CA ARG A 66 9.19 0.27 -8.88
C ARG A 66 7.84 0.25 -8.18
N PHE A 67 7.57 -0.78 -7.39
CA PHE A 67 6.25 -0.97 -6.80
C PHE A 67 6.32 -1.58 -5.40
N VAL A 68 5.67 -0.92 -4.45
CA VAL A 68 5.44 -1.46 -3.11
C VAL A 68 3.93 -1.55 -2.87
N ALA A 69 3.43 -2.78 -2.74
CA ALA A 69 2.04 -3.03 -2.41
C ALA A 69 1.87 -3.50 -0.97
N HIS A 70 0.83 -3.02 -0.31
CA HIS A 70 0.31 -3.53 0.96
C HIS A 70 -1.07 -4.17 0.73
N LEU A 71 -1.20 -5.46 1.04
CA LEU A 71 -2.47 -6.20 0.94
C LEU A 71 -3.28 -6.20 2.24
N ASN A 72 -2.73 -5.58 3.28
CA ASN A 72 -3.35 -5.38 4.58
C ASN A 72 -2.96 -4.00 5.10
N LEU A 73 -3.74 -3.46 6.03
CA LEU A 73 -3.40 -2.21 6.70
C LEU A 73 -2.10 -2.37 7.52
N PRO A 74 -1.11 -1.48 7.35
CA PRO A 74 0.03 -1.38 8.26
C PRO A 74 -0.40 -1.02 9.68
N LYS A 75 0.44 -1.35 10.67
CA LYS A 75 0.14 -1.04 12.09
C LYS A 75 0.29 0.45 12.42
N SER A 76 1.09 1.18 11.64
CA SER A 76 1.36 2.59 11.89
C SER A 76 1.81 3.32 10.62
N ILE A 77 1.77 4.65 10.66
CA ILE A 77 2.28 5.50 9.58
C ILE A 77 3.81 5.34 9.43
N GLU A 78 4.56 5.17 10.53
CA GLU A 78 6.01 4.99 10.47
C GLU A 78 6.39 3.70 9.72
N ALA A 79 5.69 2.60 10.02
CA ALA A 79 5.89 1.33 9.31
C ALA A 79 5.57 1.51 7.81
N TYR A 80 4.41 2.10 7.51
CA TYR A 80 4.01 2.37 6.13
C TYR A 80 5.02 3.26 5.38
N TYR A 81 5.49 4.34 6.01
CA TYR A 81 6.47 5.26 5.45
C TYR A 81 7.80 4.57 5.17
N GLN A 82 8.33 3.80 6.12
CA GLN A 82 9.58 3.05 5.91
C GLN A 82 9.46 1.97 4.83
N GLU A 83 8.33 1.26 4.78
CA GLU A 83 8.09 0.18 3.83
C GLU A 83 7.91 0.70 2.40
N THR A 84 7.09 1.74 2.23
CA THR A 84 6.86 2.39 0.93
C THR A 84 8.07 3.20 0.46
N GLY A 85 8.85 3.79 1.37
CA GLY A 85 10.10 4.52 1.08
C GLY A 85 11.25 3.65 0.54
N ARG A 86 11.02 2.35 0.33
CA ARG A 86 11.92 1.46 -0.42
C ARG A 86 11.76 1.63 -1.92
N ALA A 87 10.61 2.10 -2.37
CA ALA A 87 10.34 2.31 -3.78
C ALA A 87 11.07 3.56 -4.29
N GLY A 88 11.61 3.53 -5.50
CA GLY A 88 12.08 4.74 -6.19
C GLY A 88 13.28 5.44 -5.57
N ARG A 89 14.21 4.74 -4.90
CA ARG A 89 15.41 5.39 -4.32
C ARG A 89 16.40 5.90 -5.37
N ASP A 90 16.31 5.39 -6.59
CA ASP A 90 16.98 5.93 -7.78
C ASP A 90 16.35 7.24 -8.31
N GLY A 91 15.26 7.72 -7.72
CA GLY A 91 14.55 8.93 -8.12
C GLY A 91 13.60 8.74 -9.31
N LEU A 92 13.53 7.54 -9.89
CA LEU A 92 12.59 7.23 -10.98
C LEU A 92 11.18 6.98 -10.43
N PRO A 93 10.13 7.16 -11.26
CA PRO A 93 8.75 6.90 -10.86
C PRO A 93 8.58 5.53 -10.21
N ALA A 94 7.84 5.52 -9.10
CA ALA A 94 7.47 4.32 -8.38
C ALA A 94 6.09 4.52 -7.74
N GLU A 95 5.35 3.44 -7.55
CA GLU A 95 4.01 3.47 -6.96
C GLU A 95 3.97 2.72 -5.63
N ALA A 96 3.42 3.39 -4.62
CA ALA A 96 3.02 2.79 -3.36
C ALA A 96 1.51 2.57 -3.40
N TRP A 97 1.08 1.32 -3.26
CA TRP A 97 -0.31 0.93 -3.35
C TRP A 97 -0.73 0.19 -2.09
N MET A 98 -1.85 0.60 -1.49
CA MET A 98 -2.39 -0.07 -0.32
C MET A 98 -3.85 -0.45 -0.55
N ARG A 99 -4.16 -1.70 -0.27
CA ARG A 99 -5.52 -2.19 -0.14
C ARG A 99 -5.75 -2.65 1.28
N TYR A 100 -6.79 -2.12 1.89
CA TYR A 100 -7.27 -2.58 3.19
C TYR A 100 -8.79 -2.65 3.20
N GLY A 101 -9.30 -3.51 4.07
CA GLY A 101 -10.71 -3.67 4.33
C GLY A 101 -11.03 -3.54 5.81
N LEU A 102 -12.33 -3.57 6.11
CA LEU A 102 -12.84 -3.57 7.48
C LEU A 102 -12.25 -4.72 8.32
N GLN A 103 -12.02 -5.89 7.71
CA GLN A 103 -11.45 -7.04 8.41
C GLN A 103 -10.05 -6.76 8.93
N ASP A 104 -9.22 -6.01 8.19
CA ASP A 104 -7.87 -5.66 8.63
C ASP A 104 -7.94 -4.79 9.90
N VAL A 105 -8.87 -3.84 9.94
CA VAL A 105 -9.10 -2.96 11.09
C VAL A 105 -9.49 -3.76 12.33
N ILE A 106 -10.43 -4.70 12.17
CA ILE A 106 -10.90 -5.56 13.26
C ILE A 106 -9.75 -6.44 13.78
N THR A 107 -9.04 -7.11 12.87
CA THR A 107 -7.91 -7.99 13.23
C THR A 107 -6.80 -7.23 13.96
N LEU A 108 -6.44 -6.02 13.51
CA LEU A 108 -5.43 -5.21 14.19
C LEU A 108 -5.87 -4.75 15.58
N ARG A 109 -7.12 -4.29 15.74
CA ARG A 109 -7.64 -3.91 17.06
C ARG A 109 -7.67 -5.09 18.02
N GLN A 110 -8.04 -6.29 17.56
CA GLN A 110 -8.02 -7.51 18.37
C GLN A 110 -6.61 -7.92 18.78
N MET A 111 -5.65 -7.89 17.85
CA MET A 111 -4.23 -8.18 18.18
C MET A 111 -3.68 -7.23 19.25
N MET A 112 -4.18 -5.99 19.30
CA MET A 112 -3.74 -5.00 20.27
C MET A 112 -4.38 -5.18 21.65
N SER A 113 -5.64 -5.58 21.71
CA SER A 113 -6.32 -5.88 22.99
C SER A 113 -5.73 -7.12 23.66
N GLU A 114 -5.43 -8.15 22.88
CA GLU A 114 -4.82 -9.41 23.34
C GLU A 114 -3.34 -9.28 23.73
N SER A 115 -2.71 -8.13 23.44
CA SER A 115 -1.32 -7.87 23.79
C SER A 115 -1.10 -7.87 25.31
N SER A 116 -0.04 -8.52 25.77
CA SER A 116 0.38 -8.50 27.18
C SER A 116 1.24 -7.28 27.54
N ALA A 117 1.35 -6.30 26.63
CA ALA A 117 2.10 -5.07 26.87
C ALA A 117 1.40 -4.17 27.89
N ASP A 118 2.17 -3.29 28.52
CA ASP A 118 1.64 -2.31 29.47
C ASP A 118 0.58 -1.40 28.82
N GLU A 119 -0.39 -0.94 29.62
CA GLU A 119 -1.48 -0.08 29.16
C GLU A 119 -0.99 1.23 28.50
N ALA A 120 0.13 1.78 28.96
CA ALA A 120 0.76 2.94 28.31
C ALA A 120 1.21 2.63 26.88
N ILE A 121 1.79 1.45 26.66
CA ILE A 121 2.24 0.99 25.33
C ILE A 121 1.03 0.73 24.44
N LYS A 122 -0.01 0.06 24.96
CA LYS A 122 -1.25 -0.18 24.21
C LYS A 122 -1.89 1.12 23.72
N ARG A 123 -1.93 2.17 24.56
CA ARG A 123 -2.44 3.50 24.15
C ARG A 123 -1.62 4.12 23.03
N ILE A 124 -0.30 4.00 23.07
CA ILE A 124 0.58 4.51 22.01
C ILE A 124 0.34 3.76 20.70
N GLU A 125 0.27 2.42 20.75
CA GLU A 125 -0.01 1.62 19.56
C GLU A 125 -1.41 1.91 19.01
N GLN A 126 -2.40 2.14 19.88
CA GLN A 126 -3.74 2.55 19.47
C GLN A 126 -3.72 3.88 18.73
N HIS A 127 -3.01 4.87 19.27
CA HIS A 127 -2.87 6.17 18.61
C HIS A 127 -2.21 6.02 17.23
N LYS A 128 -1.19 5.18 17.09
CA LYS A 128 -0.53 4.89 15.81
C LYS A 128 -1.47 4.24 14.78
N LEU A 129 -2.26 3.27 15.22
CA LEU A 129 -3.26 2.62 14.36
C LEU A 129 -4.34 3.61 13.93
N ASP A 130 -4.85 4.41 14.87
CA ASP A 130 -5.86 5.43 14.59
C ASP A 130 -5.32 6.48 13.59
N ALA A 131 -4.05 6.88 13.71
CA ALA A 131 -3.38 7.74 12.73
C ALA A 131 -3.30 7.07 11.33
N MET A 132 -2.94 5.79 11.27
CA MET A 132 -2.88 5.04 10.00
C MET A 132 -4.27 4.90 9.35
N LEU A 133 -5.32 4.69 10.14
CA LEU A 133 -6.70 4.71 9.68
C LEU A 133 -7.09 6.10 9.19
N GLY A 134 -6.70 7.15 9.90
CA GLY A 134 -6.87 8.54 9.50
C GLY A 134 -6.24 8.83 8.14
N LEU A 135 -4.99 8.40 7.92
CA LEU A 135 -4.34 8.50 6.61
C LEU A 135 -5.13 7.78 5.52
N SER A 136 -5.67 6.59 5.84
CA SER A 136 -6.35 5.72 4.88
C SER A 136 -7.73 6.24 4.45
N GLU A 137 -8.49 6.79 5.39
CA GLU A 137 -9.80 7.40 5.12
C GLU A 137 -9.71 8.89 4.75
N SER A 138 -8.52 9.50 4.84
CA SER A 138 -8.30 10.91 4.50
C SER A 138 -8.81 11.25 3.11
N THR A 139 -9.37 12.45 3.00
CA THR A 139 -9.84 13.06 1.74
C THR A 139 -8.85 14.11 1.23
N ALA A 140 -7.90 14.51 2.07
CA ALA A 140 -6.83 15.43 1.73
C ALA A 140 -5.71 14.73 0.94
N CYS A 141 -4.75 15.50 0.44
CA CYS A 141 -3.55 14.97 -0.19
C CYS A 141 -2.84 13.95 0.73
N ARG A 142 -2.60 12.72 0.25
CA ARG A 142 -1.92 11.67 1.04
C ARG A 142 -0.55 12.11 1.52
N ARG A 143 0.22 12.78 0.65
CA ARG A 143 1.56 13.28 0.99
C ARG A 143 1.50 14.33 2.08
N GLN A 144 0.56 15.26 1.99
CA GLN A 144 0.37 16.29 3.02
C GLN A 144 -0.01 15.67 4.37
N THR A 145 -0.91 14.68 4.37
CA THR A 145 -1.27 13.95 5.60
C THR A 145 -0.06 13.20 6.19
N LEU A 146 0.74 12.55 5.34
CA LEU A 146 1.98 11.86 5.76
C LEU A 146 3.01 12.83 6.35
N LEU A 147 3.30 13.93 5.66
CA LEU A 147 4.28 14.94 6.11
C LEU A 147 3.81 15.63 7.40
N GLY A 148 2.52 15.97 7.48
CA GLY A 148 1.93 16.55 8.68
C GLY A 148 2.04 15.65 9.92
N TYR A 149 1.95 14.32 9.75
CA TYR A 149 2.18 13.36 10.84
C TYR A 149 3.60 13.45 11.42
N PHE A 150 4.60 13.72 10.58
CA PHE A 150 6.00 13.91 10.99
C PHE A 150 6.34 15.36 11.36
N GLY A 151 5.34 16.24 11.47
CA GLY A 151 5.51 17.63 11.91
C GLY A 151 5.84 18.62 10.78
N GLU A 152 5.87 18.18 9.52
CA GLU A 152 6.04 19.07 8.37
C GLU A 152 4.69 19.69 7.95
N GLN A 153 4.53 20.99 8.22
CA GLN A 153 3.30 21.73 7.98
C GLN A 153 3.43 22.69 6.77
N GLY A 154 2.30 23.16 6.24
CA GLY A 154 2.27 24.15 5.15
C GLY A 154 2.63 23.61 3.77
N THR A 155 2.62 22.29 3.59
CA THR A 155 2.91 21.67 2.29
C THR A 155 1.71 21.74 1.36
N GLU A 156 1.92 22.19 0.12
CA GLU A 156 0.91 22.18 -0.93
C GLU A 156 0.48 20.76 -1.34
N PRO A 157 -0.73 20.57 -1.89
CA PRO A 157 -1.15 19.30 -2.46
C PRO A 157 -0.17 18.78 -3.52
N CYS A 158 0.18 17.49 -3.46
CA CYS A 158 1.30 16.95 -4.24
C CYS A 158 1.03 16.74 -5.74
N GLY A 159 -0.22 16.83 -6.19
CA GLY A 159 -0.59 16.57 -7.59
C GLY A 159 -0.39 15.12 -8.08
N ASN A 160 0.07 14.20 -7.24
CA ASN A 160 0.52 12.86 -7.68
C ASN A 160 -0.02 11.68 -6.83
N CYS A 161 -0.87 11.92 -5.82
CA CYS A 161 -1.52 10.86 -5.06
C CYS A 161 -2.96 10.60 -5.55
N ASP A 162 -3.54 9.46 -5.17
CA ASP A 162 -4.92 9.08 -5.54
C ASP A 162 -5.94 10.19 -5.22
N ASN A 163 -5.86 10.81 -4.03
CA ASN A 163 -6.76 11.89 -3.66
C ASN A 163 -6.54 13.21 -4.43
N CYS A 164 -5.33 13.47 -4.95
CA CYS A 164 -5.09 14.64 -5.81
C CYS A 164 -5.53 14.37 -7.25
N LEU A 165 -5.27 13.16 -7.75
CA LEU A 165 -5.58 12.76 -9.11
C LEU A 165 -7.08 12.47 -9.30
N THR A 166 -7.74 11.99 -8.26
CA THR A 166 -9.17 11.69 -8.26
C THR A 166 -9.76 12.06 -6.89
N PRO A 167 -10.07 13.36 -6.69
CA PRO A 167 -10.60 13.86 -5.44
C PRO A 167 -11.81 13.05 -4.95
N PRO A 168 -11.78 12.53 -3.72
CA PRO A 168 -12.89 11.73 -3.21
C PRO A 168 -14.12 12.61 -3.00
N GLN A 169 -15.27 12.11 -3.44
CA GLN A 169 -16.56 12.75 -3.16
C GLN A 169 -16.95 12.50 -1.70
N MET A 170 -17.52 13.53 -1.09
CA MET A 170 -18.09 13.50 0.25
C MET A 170 -19.59 13.57 0.16
N TRP A 171 -20.27 12.93 1.12
CA TRP A 171 -21.72 13.03 1.23
C TRP A 171 -22.11 13.13 2.71
N ASP A 172 -23.25 13.77 2.95
CA ASP A 172 -23.85 13.83 4.27
C ASP A 172 -24.39 12.44 4.63
N ALA A 173 -23.64 11.75 5.49
CA ALA A 173 -23.97 10.43 5.98
C ALA A 173 -24.51 10.47 7.42
N THR A 174 -24.96 11.64 7.90
CA THR A 174 -25.45 11.84 9.27
C THR A 174 -26.56 10.85 9.62
N LEU A 175 -27.60 10.76 8.77
CA LEU A 175 -28.71 9.85 9.02
C LEU A 175 -28.27 8.36 8.97
N PRO A 176 -27.58 7.89 7.92
CA PRO A 176 -27.06 6.52 7.87
C PRO A 176 -26.14 6.16 9.04
N ALA A 177 -25.30 7.09 9.48
CA ALA A 177 -24.45 6.90 10.65
C ALA A 177 -25.27 6.74 11.93
N ARG A 178 -26.28 7.58 12.15
CA ARG A 178 -27.20 7.44 13.30
C ARG A 178 -27.97 6.12 13.27
N GLN A 179 -28.38 5.67 12.08
CA GLN A 179 -29.03 4.35 11.91
C GLN A 179 -28.07 3.21 12.29
N ALA A 180 -26.82 3.24 11.83
CA ALA A 180 -25.81 2.25 12.18
C ALA A 180 -25.53 2.22 13.68
N LEU A 181 -25.29 3.37 14.29
CA LEU A 181 -25.03 3.49 15.73
C LEU A 181 -26.24 3.04 16.57
N SER A 182 -27.45 3.43 16.17
CA SER A 182 -28.69 2.98 16.82
C SER A 182 -28.88 1.47 16.71
N THR A 183 -28.47 0.87 15.59
CA THR A 183 -28.53 -0.59 15.40
C THR A 183 -27.55 -1.31 16.32
N VAL A 184 -26.30 -0.81 16.42
CA VAL A 184 -25.31 -1.33 17.37
C VAL A 184 -25.87 -1.30 18.80
N HIS A 185 -26.43 -0.17 19.21
CA HIS A 185 -27.04 -0.02 20.53
C HIS A 185 -28.20 -0.99 20.77
N ARG A 186 -29.20 -1.01 19.88
CA ARG A 186 -30.45 -1.78 20.06
C ARG A 186 -30.27 -3.29 19.93
N THR A 187 -29.21 -3.73 19.25
CA THR A 187 -28.83 -5.14 19.18
C THR A 187 -27.97 -5.57 20.37
N GLY A 188 -27.72 -4.69 21.35
CA GLY A 188 -26.99 -5.04 22.57
C GLY A 188 -25.47 -5.13 22.39
N GLN A 189 -24.91 -4.44 21.39
CA GLN A 189 -23.46 -4.21 21.24
C GLN A 189 -22.56 -5.46 21.22
N ARG A 190 -23.08 -6.57 20.73
CA ARG A 190 -22.40 -7.90 20.75
C ARG A 190 -22.30 -8.56 19.38
N PHE A 191 -22.60 -7.81 18.32
CA PHE A 191 -22.71 -8.35 16.96
C PHE A 191 -21.70 -7.70 16.02
N GLY A 192 -21.12 -8.52 15.16
CA GLY A 192 -20.23 -8.07 14.10
C GLY A 192 -20.97 -7.39 12.95
N VAL A 193 -20.21 -6.71 12.10
CA VAL A 193 -20.73 -5.83 11.04
C VAL A 193 -21.71 -6.53 10.09
N ASN A 194 -21.43 -7.76 9.63
CA ASN A 194 -22.34 -8.43 8.69
C ASN A 194 -23.74 -8.67 9.28
N TYR A 195 -23.83 -9.02 10.57
CA TYR A 195 -25.11 -9.19 11.25
C TYR A 195 -25.85 -7.85 11.39
N LEU A 196 -25.13 -6.79 11.76
CA LEU A 196 -25.70 -5.45 11.87
C LEU A 196 -26.22 -4.93 10.52
N ILE A 197 -25.52 -5.24 9.42
CA ILE A 197 -25.97 -4.95 8.05
C ILE A 197 -27.24 -5.72 7.71
N ASP A 198 -27.31 -7.00 8.07
CA ASP A 198 -28.50 -7.83 7.82
C ASP A 198 -29.72 -7.27 8.57
N VAL A 199 -29.55 -6.82 9.82
CA VAL A 199 -30.62 -6.11 10.58
C VAL A 199 -31.00 -4.79 9.91
N LEU A 200 -30.04 -3.92 9.60
CA LEU A 200 -30.28 -2.63 8.93
C LEU A 200 -31.03 -2.79 7.61
N ARG A 201 -30.70 -3.82 6.83
CA ARG A 201 -31.31 -4.06 5.52
C ARG A 201 -32.61 -4.87 5.60
N GLY A 202 -33.01 -5.32 6.79
CA GLY A 202 -34.26 -6.04 6.99
C GLY A 202 -34.22 -7.46 6.43
N LYS A 203 -33.05 -8.09 6.41
CA LYS A 203 -32.91 -9.46 5.91
C LYS A 203 -33.56 -10.42 6.89
N THR A 204 -34.46 -11.26 6.38
CA THR A 204 -35.05 -12.35 7.15
C THR A 204 -34.01 -13.45 7.35
N ASP A 205 -33.66 -13.69 8.60
CA ASP A 205 -32.69 -14.70 9.02
C ASP A 205 -33.20 -15.36 10.31
N GLU A 206 -32.97 -16.66 10.46
CA GLU A 206 -33.45 -17.42 11.61
C GLU A 206 -32.89 -16.86 12.93
N ARG A 207 -31.59 -16.50 12.94
CA ARG A 207 -30.93 -15.94 14.12
C ARG A 207 -31.49 -14.57 14.48
N ILE A 208 -31.78 -13.73 13.49
CA ILE A 208 -32.40 -12.41 13.71
C ILE A 208 -33.79 -12.56 14.36
N THR A 209 -34.57 -13.52 13.89
CA THR A 209 -35.94 -13.79 14.40
C THR A 209 -35.91 -14.37 15.81
N GLN A 210 -35.03 -15.36 16.06
CA GLN A 210 -34.85 -15.97 17.39
C GLN A 210 -34.44 -14.93 18.44
N LEU A 211 -33.61 -13.95 18.06
CA LEU A 211 -33.18 -12.87 18.95
C LEU A 211 -34.19 -11.72 19.04
N GLY A 212 -35.30 -11.76 18.29
CA GLY A 212 -36.33 -10.72 18.26
C GLY A 212 -35.85 -9.41 17.62
N HIS A 213 -34.78 -9.44 16.83
CA HIS A 213 -34.20 -8.26 16.20
C HIS A 213 -34.99 -7.78 14.97
N ASP A 214 -35.82 -8.66 14.40
CA ASP A 214 -36.83 -8.36 13.39
C ASP A 214 -37.90 -7.38 13.89
N LYS A 215 -38.12 -7.32 15.21
CA LYS A 215 -39.12 -6.45 15.87
C LYS A 215 -38.56 -5.09 16.28
N LEU A 216 -37.24 -4.87 16.14
CA LEU A 216 -36.61 -3.62 16.52
C LEU A 216 -36.97 -2.51 15.51
N SER A 217 -37.12 -1.28 16.00
CA SER A 217 -37.39 -0.12 15.14
C SER A 217 -36.29 0.21 14.12
N VAL A 218 -35.13 -0.44 14.22
CA VAL A 218 -33.98 -0.31 13.32
C VAL A 218 -33.94 -1.40 12.26
N PHE A 219 -34.84 -2.39 12.33
CA PHE A 219 -34.90 -3.44 11.33
C PHE A 219 -35.40 -2.85 10.00
N GLY A 220 -34.63 -3.05 8.92
CA GLY A 220 -35.00 -2.58 7.58
C GLY A 220 -34.87 -1.07 7.32
N VAL A 221 -34.48 -0.26 8.31
CA VAL A 221 -34.36 1.21 8.12
C VAL A 221 -33.27 1.63 7.12
N GLY A 222 -32.33 0.72 6.85
CA GLY A 222 -31.17 0.90 5.98
C GLY A 222 -31.27 0.19 4.62
N HIS A 223 -32.46 -0.23 4.20
CA HIS A 223 -32.66 -0.97 2.94
C HIS A 223 -32.22 -0.18 1.69
N ALA A 224 -32.21 1.16 1.75
CA ALA A 224 -31.80 2.03 0.65
C ALA A 224 -30.30 1.91 0.27
N HIS A 225 -29.46 1.40 1.18
CA HIS A 225 -28.03 1.27 0.94
C HIS A 225 -27.62 -0.19 0.71
N THR A 226 -26.63 -0.37 -0.17
CA THR A 226 -26.04 -1.67 -0.45
C THR A 226 -25.15 -2.14 0.70
N ILE A 227 -24.84 -3.44 0.72
CA ILE A 227 -23.91 -4.03 1.70
C ILE A 227 -22.56 -3.31 1.68
N ASP A 228 -22.04 -2.97 0.50
CA ASP A 228 -20.72 -2.33 0.36
C ASP A 228 -20.71 -0.90 0.91
N ILE A 229 -21.78 -0.14 0.71
CA ILE A 229 -21.95 1.19 1.32
C ILE A 229 -21.96 1.04 2.84
N TRP A 230 -22.74 0.11 3.39
CA TRP A 230 -22.78 -0.11 4.83
C TRP A 230 -21.44 -0.54 5.41
N ARG A 231 -20.70 -1.45 4.74
CA ARG A 231 -19.35 -1.82 5.15
C ARG A 231 -18.42 -0.60 5.20
N GLY A 232 -18.52 0.29 4.21
CA GLY A 232 -17.76 1.54 4.18
C GLY A 232 -18.16 2.51 5.31
N ILE A 233 -19.45 2.61 5.64
CA ILE A 233 -19.94 3.41 6.77
C ILE A 233 -19.39 2.86 8.08
N PHE A 234 -19.54 1.56 8.36
CA PHE A 234 -19.00 0.96 9.58
C PHE A 234 -17.49 1.11 9.69
N ARG A 235 -16.75 0.92 8.59
CA ARG A 235 -15.30 1.13 8.55
C ARG A 235 -14.92 2.57 8.93
N GLN A 236 -15.60 3.57 8.37
CA GLN A 236 -15.34 4.98 8.67
C GLN A 236 -15.77 5.36 10.10
N LEU A 237 -16.87 4.80 10.63
CA LEU A 237 -17.29 5.00 12.02
C LEU A 237 -16.28 4.44 13.02
N ILE A 238 -15.70 3.26 12.73
CA ILE A 238 -14.63 2.68 13.55
C ILE A 238 -13.34 3.51 13.43
N ALA A 239 -12.98 3.93 12.22
CA ALA A 239 -11.78 4.74 11.98
C ALA A 239 -11.85 6.11 12.68
N GLN A 240 -13.03 6.72 12.74
CA GLN A 240 -13.24 7.99 13.44
C GLN A 240 -13.54 7.82 14.94
N GLY A 241 -13.58 6.59 15.48
CA GLY A 241 -13.79 6.35 16.91
C GLY A 241 -15.22 6.55 17.40
N TYR A 242 -16.23 6.47 16.52
CA TYR A 242 -17.63 6.36 16.90
C TYR A 242 -17.98 4.95 17.41
N LEU A 243 -17.26 3.95 16.91
CA LEU A 243 -17.41 2.53 17.24
C LEU A 243 -16.07 1.92 17.63
N SER A 244 -16.07 1.01 18.61
CA SER A 244 -14.95 0.15 18.95
C SER A 244 -15.30 -1.32 18.66
N VAL A 245 -14.26 -2.14 18.55
CA VAL A 245 -14.41 -3.60 18.50
C VAL A 245 -14.34 -4.10 19.94
N ASP A 246 -15.43 -4.69 20.41
CA ASP A 246 -15.47 -5.37 21.71
C ASP A 246 -14.76 -6.72 21.58
N THR A 247 -13.68 -6.86 22.32
CA THR A 247 -12.79 -8.03 22.28
C THR A 247 -13.13 -9.03 23.38
N GLU A 248 -13.88 -8.61 24.40
CA GLU A 248 -14.38 -9.49 25.47
C GLU A 248 -15.70 -10.16 25.05
N GLY A 249 -16.52 -9.48 24.26
CA GLY A 249 -17.85 -9.93 23.80
C GLY A 249 -17.89 -10.63 22.42
N PHE A 250 -16.93 -11.51 22.11
CA PHE A 250 -16.87 -12.28 20.85
C PHE A 250 -16.67 -11.46 19.54
N GLY A 251 -16.04 -10.28 19.60
CA GLY A 251 -15.73 -9.49 18.38
C GLY A 251 -16.90 -8.64 17.87
N GLY A 252 -17.84 -8.29 18.75
CA GLY A 252 -18.95 -7.37 18.46
C GLY A 252 -18.50 -5.91 18.29
N LEU A 253 -19.39 -5.05 17.82
CA LEU A 253 -19.16 -3.60 17.85
C LEU A 253 -19.83 -2.95 19.07
N ALA A 254 -19.11 -2.04 19.71
CA ALA A 254 -19.59 -1.24 20.84
C ALA A 254 -19.54 0.26 20.52
N LEU A 255 -20.43 1.03 21.17
CA LEU A 255 -20.45 2.48 21.05
C LEU A 255 -19.29 3.11 21.85
N CYS A 256 -18.70 4.16 21.28
CA CYS A 256 -17.74 5.02 21.98
C CYS A 256 -18.40 6.35 22.39
N GLU A 257 -17.80 7.07 23.35
CA GLU A 257 -18.32 8.36 23.84
C GLU A 257 -18.53 9.41 22.71
N ARG A 258 -17.68 9.38 21.68
CA ARG A 258 -17.78 10.27 20.50
C ARG A 258 -19.10 10.16 19.75
N CYS A 259 -19.85 9.06 19.89
CA CYS A 259 -21.12 8.89 19.19
C CYS A 259 -22.29 9.70 19.77
N ARG A 260 -22.17 10.20 21.01
CA ARG A 260 -23.29 10.83 21.71
C ARG A 260 -23.79 12.10 21.00
N PRO A 261 -22.94 13.07 20.59
CA PRO A 261 -23.41 14.27 19.91
C PRO A 261 -24.13 13.95 18.59
N LEU A 262 -23.58 13.01 17.81
CA LEU A 262 -24.19 12.57 16.56
C LEU A 262 -25.55 11.91 16.77
N LEU A 263 -25.70 11.05 17.78
CA LEU A 263 -26.97 10.41 18.11
C LEU A 263 -28.03 11.42 18.58
N ARG A 264 -27.61 12.44 19.35
CA ARG A 264 -28.46 13.54 19.81
C ARG A 264 -28.84 14.54 18.70
N GLY A 265 -28.16 14.49 17.56
CA GLY A 265 -28.35 15.43 16.46
C GLY A 265 -27.67 16.78 16.69
N GLU A 266 -26.65 16.81 17.54
CA GLU A 266 -25.85 18.01 17.85
C GLU A 266 -24.75 18.24 16.78
N GLU A 267 -24.40 17.21 16.01
CA GLU A 267 -23.42 17.31 14.92
C GLU A 267 -23.90 16.58 13.65
N SER A 268 -23.31 16.97 12.52
CA SER A 268 -23.44 16.27 11.25
C SER A 268 -22.16 15.48 10.95
N LEU A 269 -22.29 14.38 10.20
CA LEU A 269 -21.18 13.53 9.81
C LEU A 269 -21.11 13.39 8.29
N TRP A 270 -20.05 13.94 7.72
CA TRP A 270 -19.71 13.79 6.31
C TRP A 270 -18.72 12.63 6.15
N LEU A 271 -19.08 11.69 5.29
CA LEU A 271 -18.24 10.52 5.00
C LEU A 271 -17.78 10.52 3.55
N ARG A 272 -16.66 9.85 3.30
CA ARG A 272 -16.22 9.54 1.95
C ARG A 272 -17.27 8.66 1.28
N GLN A 273 -17.67 9.05 0.09
CA GLN A 273 -18.61 8.28 -0.72
C GLN A 273 -17.91 7.03 -1.25
N ILE A 274 -18.53 5.87 -1.02
CA ILE A 274 -18.06 4.59 -1.56
C ILE A 274 -18.52 4.49 -3.01
N THR A 275 -17.67 4.88 -3.94
CA THR A 275 -17.91 4.73 -5.37
C THR A 275 -17.25 3.46 -5.89
N LYS A 276 -17.86 2.83 -6.91
CA LYS A 276 -17.14 1.81 -7.68
C LYS A 276 -15.94 2.49 -8.33
N PRO A 277 -14.75 1.87 -8.33
CA PRO A 277 -13.59 2.44 -8.99
C PRO A 277 -13.97 2.72 -10.45
N VAL A 278 -13.92 4.00 -10.84
CA VAL A 278 -13.96 4.36 -12.25
C VAL A 278 -12.71 3.73 -12.85
N LYS A 279 -12.85 2.98 -13.95
CA LYS A 279 -11.70 2.49 -14.72
C LYS A 279 -10.98 3.71 -15.27
N ILE A 280 -10.04 4.25 -14.50
CA ILE A 280 -9.10 5.21 -15.02
C ILE A 280 -8.18 4.40 -15.93
N SER A 281 -8.27 4.68 -17.23
CA SER A 281 -7.24 4.32 -18.20
C SER A 281 -5.95 5.02 -17.79
N ARG A 282 -5.25 4.48 -16.79
CA ARG A 282 -3.87 4.89 -16.51
C ARG A 282 -3.07 4.41 -17.70
N LYS A 283 -2.55 5.35 -18.51
CA LYS A 283 -1.37 5.09 -19.32
C LYS A 283 -0.29 4.63 -18.32
N THR A 284 -0.05 3.33 -18.27
CA THR A 284 0.99 2.70 -17.46
C THR A 284 2.33 3.31 -17.88
N ARG A 285 2.83 4.26 -17.08
CA ARG A 285 4.20 4.79 -17.16
C ARG A 285 5.19 3.85 -16.45
N ASP A 286 5.00 2.53 -16.60
CA ASP A 286 5.84 1.49 -16.00
C ASP A 286 7.14 1.27 -16.77
N ARG A 287 7.26 1.87 -17.96
CA ARG A 287 8.49 1.95 -18.71
C ARG A 287 8.87 3.43 -18.85
N PRO A 288 10.16 3.76 -18.97
CA PRO A 288 10.51 4.98 -19.70
C PRO A 288 9.67 4.98 -20.99
N ASP A 289 9.04 6.11 -21.33
CA ASP A 289 8.32 6.25 -22.61
C ASP A 289 9.38 6.15 -23.72
N PHE A 290 9.76 4.92 -24.08
CA PHE A 290 10.63 4.65 -25.20
C PHE A 290 9.84 5.02 -26.45
N VAL A 291 10.34 5.99 -27.18
CA VAL A 291 9.70 6.57 -28.35
C VAL A 291 9.89 5.66 -29.56
N SER A 292 10.82 4.68 -29.49
CA SER A 292 11.09 3.71 -30.56
C SER A 292 11.50 2.31 -30.06
N ASP A 293 11.34 1.30 -30.91
CA ASP A 293 11.84 -0.06 -30.66
C ASP A 293 13.37 -0.08 -30.45
N GLU A 294 14.09 0.83 -31.11
CA GLU A 294 15.54 0.98 -30.98
C GLU A 294 15.95 1.42 -29.57
N GLU A 295 15.18 2.31 -28.93
CA GLU A 295 15.44 2.68 -27.53
C GLU A 295 15.19 1.50 -26.58
N SER A 296 14.15 0.70 -26.82
CA SER A 296 13.91 -0.52 -26.04
C SER A 296 15.05 -1.53 -26.20
N GLU A 297 15.59 -1.70 -27.40
CA GLU A 297 16.75 -2.56 -27.65
C GLU A 297 18.01 -2.07 -26.92
N LEU A 298 18.30 -0.76 -27.01
CA LEU A 298 19.46 -0.16 -26.32
C LEU A 298 19.33 -0.30 -24.80
N TRP A 299 18.14 -0.07 -24.26
CA TRP A 299 17.87 -0.21 -22.83
C TRP A 299 18.19 -1.62 -22.31
N GLU A 300 17.71 -2.65 -23.00
CA GLU A 300 17.98 -4.03 -22.62
C GLU A 300 19.46 -4.40 -22.81
N ALA A 301 20.11 -3.89 -23.85
CA ALA A 301 21.55 -4.08 -24.05
C ALA A 301 22.39 -3.43 -22.93
N LEU A 302 22.02 -2.24 -22.48
CA LEU A 302 22.65 -1.55 -21.34
C LEU A 302 22.47 -2.34 -20.03
N ARG A 303 21.25 -2.84 -19.76
CA ARG A 303 20.98 -3.69 -18.59
C ARG A 303 21.75 -5.01 -18.63
N ALA A 304 21.82 -5.65 -19.79
CA ALA A 304 22.58 -6.87 -19.98
C ALA A 304 24.08 -6.65 -19.73
N CYS A 305 24.64 -5.54 -20.22
CA CYS A 305 26.02 -5.15 -19.97
C CYS A 305 26.29 -4.94 -18.47
N ARG A 306 25.40 -4.18 -17.80
CA ARG A 306 25.45 -3.96 -16.35
C ARG A 306 25.45 -5.27 -15.58
N LYS A 307 24.50 -6.18 -15.90
CA LYS A 307 24.36 -7.47 -15.24
C LYS A 307 25.60 -8.35 -15.42
N ARG A 308 26.18 -8.36 -16.63
CA ARG A 308 27.42 -9.10 -16.91
C ARG A 308 28.58 -8.59 -16.04
N LEU A 309 28.83 -7.28 -16.04
CA LEU A 309 29.91 -6.66 -15.26
C LEU A 309 29.73 -6.86 -13.75
N ALA A 310 28.49 -6.80 -13.28
CA ALA A 310 28.13 -7.06 -11.88
C ALA A 310 28.42 -8.52 -11.48
N THR A 311 28.05 -9.46 -12.34
CA THR A 311 28.31 -10.90 -12.15
C THR A 311 29.80 -11.20 -12.09
N GLU A 312 30.60 -10.62 -13.00
CA GLU A 312 32.06 -10.77 -13.03
C GLU A 312 32.74 -10.29 -11.74
N ARG A 313 32.13 -9.32 -11.04
CA ARG A 313 32.65 -8.73 -9.81
C ARG A 313 32.00 -9.27 -8.54
N GLY A 314 30.96 -10.09 -8.65
CA GLY A 314 30.20 -10.60 -7.50
C GLY A 314 29.49 -9.49 -6.72
N VAL A 315 29.10 -8.40 -7.37
CA VAL A 315 28.36 -7.27 -6.76
C VAL A 315 26.98 -7.13 -7.39
N PRO A 316 25.99 -6.54 -6.70
CA PRO A 316 24.67 -6.29 -7.29
C PRO A 316 24.73 -5.36 -8.51
N PRO A 317 23.85 -5.51 -9.52
CA PRO A 317 23.86 -4.72 -10.75
C PRO A 317 23.87 -3.20 -10.54
N TYR A 318 23.06 -2.71 -9.60
CA TYR A 318 22.92 -1.28 -9.33
C TYR A 318 24.21 -0.62 -8.81
N THR A 319 25.14 -1.40 -8.24
CA THR A 319 26.45 -0.89 -7.78
C THR A 319 27.32 -0.44 -8.96
N ILE A 320 27.17 -1.09 -10.13
CA ILE A 320 27.84 -0.67 -11.36
C ILE A 320 27.23 0.67 -11.81
N PHE A 321 25.95 0.69 -12.15
CA PHE A 321 25.17 1.89 -12.48
C PHE A 321 23.70 1.74 -12.09
N HIS A 322 23.10 2.79 -11.54
CA HIS A 322 21.65 2.85 -11.29
C HIS A 322 20.87 2.95 -12.61
N ASP A 323 19.58 2.62 -12.59
CA ASP A 323 18.71 2.75 -13.76
C ASP A 323 18.67 4.19 -14.30
N ALA A 324 18.71 5.19 -13.42
CA ALA A 324 18.78 6.60 -13.82
C ALA A 324 20.01 6.92 -14.68
N SER A 325 21.18 6.35 -14.35
CA SER A 325 22.39 6.50 -15.16
C SER A 325 22.26 5.81 -16.51
N LEU A 326 21.64 4.61 -16.56
CA LEU A 326 21.40 3.92 -17.83
C LEU A 326 20.42 4.68 -18.72
N LEU A 327 19.42 5.34 -18.11
CA LEU A 327 18.43 6.13 -18.84
C LEU A 327 19.08 7.39 -19.43
N ASP A 328 19.98 8.02 -18.67
CA ASP A 328 20.77 9.15 -19.16
C ASP A 328 21.72 8.73 -20.29
N MET A 329 22.37 7.56 -20.20
CA MET A 329 23.16 6.99 -21.30
C MET A 329 22.32 6.73 -22.56
N LEU A 330 21.08 6.26 -22.38
CA LEU A 330 20.15 6.00 -23.47
C LEU A 330 19.75 7.29 -24.20
N HIS A 331 19.51 8.37 -23.47
CA HIS A 331 19.17 9.67 -24.05
C HIS A 331 20.40 10.39 -24.66
N ALA A 332 21.52 10.43 -23.95
CA ALA A 332 22.72 11.17 -24.36
C ALA A 332 23.54 10.43 -25.44
N ARG A 333 23.45 9.10 -25.49
CA ARG A 333 24.16 8.21 -26.43
C ARG A 333 25.66 8.56 -26.60
N PRO A 334 26.45 8.62 -25.51
CA PRO A 334 27.84 9.04 -25.56
C PRO A 334 28.67 8.14 -26.48
N THR A 335 29.56 8.75 -27.27
CA THR A 335 30.47 8.04 -28.19
C THR A 335 31.94 8.11 -27.78
N THR A 336 32.28 8.89 -26.76
CA THR A 336 33.65 9.07 -26.24
C THR A 336 33.66 8.94 -24.73
N LEU A 337 34.83 8.62 -24.15
CA LEU A 337 34.98 8.54 -22.69
C LEU A 337 34.74 9.90 -22.02
N ASP A 338 35.08 11.00 -22.68
CA ASP A 338 34.82 12.34 -22.16
C ASP A 338 33.32 12.61 -22.06
N ALA A 339 32.55 12.38 -23.14
CA ALA A 339 31.10 12.51 -23.12
C ALA A 339 30.42 11.54 -22.14
N PHE A 340 31.04 10.40 -21.87
CA PHE A 340 30.55 9.45 -20.85
C PHE A 340 30.68 9.99 -19.41
N THR A 341 31.57 10.96 -19.18
CA THR A 341 31.75 11.62 -17.87
C THR A 341 30.60 12.55 -17.52
N ASP A 342 29.91 13.08 -18.53
CA ASP A 342 28.79 14.00 -18.35
C ASP A 342 27.49 13.29 -17.93
N ILE A 343 27.49 11.95 -17.97
CA ILE A 343 26.35 11.13 -17.55
C ILE A 343 26.19 11.15 -16.03
N SER A 344 24.97 11.38 -15.57
CA SER A 344 24.60 11.38 -14.15
C SER A 344 24.98 10.07 -13.46
N GLY A 345 25.76 10.17 -12.38
CA GLY A 345 26.25 9.02 -11.61
C GLY A 345 27.53 8.36 -12.14
N VAL A 346 28.14 8.90 -13.20
CA VAL A 346 29.46 8.48 -13.70
C VAL A 346 30.57 9.34 -13.08
N GLY A 347 31.20 8.83 -12.02
CA GLY A 347 32.45 9.42 -11.49
C GLY A 347 33.69 8.91 -12.22
N ALA A 348 34.84 9.57 -12.03
CA ALA A 348 36.11 9.24 -12.68
C ALA A 348 36.47 7.74 -12.59
N HIS A 349 36.33 7.15 -11.40
CA HIS A 349 36.58 5.72 -11.20
C HIS A 349 35.66 4.83 -12.06
N LYS A 350 34.36 5.14 -12.12
CA LYS A 350 33.39 4.36 -12.91
C LYS A 350 33.60 4.54 -14.41
N ARG A 351 33.98 5.74 -14.85
CA ARG A 351 34.36 6.02 -16.24
C ARG A 351 35.53 5.15 -16.67
N ASP A 352 36.61 5.17 -15.90
CA ASP A 352 37.84 4.45 -16.25
C ASP A 352 37.64 2.92 -16.17
N THR A 353 36.80 2.48 -15.24
CA THR A 353 36.54 1.05 -15.01
C THR A 353 35.54 0.44 -15.98
N TYR A 354 34.45 1.15 -16.29
CA TYR A 354 33.30 0.58 -17.02
C TYR A 354 33.02 1.26 -18.36
N GLY A 355 33.53 2.49 -18.58
CA GLY A 355 33.17 3.32 -19.73
C GLY A 355 33.38 2.65 -21.07
N ALA A 356 34.52 1.98 -21.28
CA ALA A 356 34.81 1.27 -22.53
C ALA A 356 33.77 0.17 -22.85
N ALA A 357 33.31 -0.56 -21.85
CA ALA A 357 32.31 -1.62 -22.02
C ALA A 357 30.94 -1.06 -22.42
N PHE A 358 30.51 0.05 -21.80
CA PHE A 358 29.23 0.69 -22.11
C PHE A 358 29.26 1.43 -23.47
N LEU A 359 30.36 2.12 -23.80
CA LEU A 359 30.53 2.75 -25.11
C LEU A 359 30.47 1.73 -26.26
N SER A 360 31.05 0.53 -26.07
CA SER A 360 30.98 -0.56 -27.04
C SER A 360 29.54 -1.03 -27.28
N VAL A 361 28.69 -1.02 -26.25
CA VAL A 361 27.26 -1.37 -26.36
C VAL A 361 26.46 -0.27 -27.04
N ILE A 362 26.79 1.00 -26.83
CA ILE A 362 26.08 2.16 -27.40
C ILE A 362 26.45 2.39 -28.87
N ALA A 363 27.70 2.13 -29.26
CA ALA A 363 28.23 2.44 -30.59
C ALA A 363 27.41 1.89 -31.79
N PRO A 364 26.86 0.66 -31.76
CA PRO A 364 26.01 0.14 -32.83
C PRO A 364 24.71 0.94 -33.03
N PHE A 365 24.15 1.48 -31.95
CA PHE A 365 22.88 2.22 -31.98
C PHE A 365 23.08 3.64 -32.50
N VAL A 366 24.22 4.28 -32.22
CA VAL A 366 24.54 5.61 -32.78
C VAL A 366 24.74 5.56 -34.30
N ARG A 367 25.25 4.43 -34.83
CA ARG A 367 25.46 4.24 -36.27
C ARG A 367 24.18 3.97 -37.06
N ARG A 368 23.10 3.55 -36.40
CA ARG A 368 21.79 3.28 -37.03
C ARG A 368 20.92 4.54 -37.12
N THR A 369 21.16 5.52 -36.25
CA THR A 369 20.43 6.80 -36.21
C THR A 369 21.03 7.88 -37.15
N ARG A 370 22.18 7.61 -37.76
CA ARG A 370 22.77 8.41 -38.85
C ARG A 370 22.47 7.77 -40.19
#